data_AF-A0A0R1PPN4-F1
#
_entry.id   AF-A0A0R1PPN4-F1
#
_cell.length_a   1.000
_cell.length_b   1.000
_cell.length_c   1.000
_cell.angle_alpha   90.00
_cell.angle_beta   90.00
_cell.angle_gamma   90.00
#
_symmetry.space_group_name_H-M   'P 1'
#
loop_
_entity.id
_entity.type
_entity.pdbx_description
1 polymer ?
#
loop_
_entity_poly.entity_id
_entity_poly.type
_entity_poly.pdbx_seq_one_letter_code
_entity_poly.pdbx_strand_id
1 'polypeptide(L)'
;MDSWAIWDIPDTDLTNKTPEERQKFFGDNYRPNHFPSEKLTKDLDAKLESLKYVIAGMNPGNAAIDQVNEPFLNFHGAKKSADYRLAAALYGTEIWGSFMTDVSSTIESKSNKIKITQDDVEKFEKHLDELGISKDVTIIALGTKTFAALKKFANRDVKKIYHYSRSNGWWKAEKVHGQIEDILNK
;
A
#
# COMPACT_ATOMS: atom_id res chain seq x y z
N MET A 1 -8.90 -5.16 2.29
CA MET A 1 -9.54 -3.89 1.92
C MET A 1 -8.83 -3.42 0.69
N ASP A 2 -9.57 -3.22 -0.39
CA ASP A 2 -8.97 -2.91 -1.67
C ASP A 2 -8.85 -1.40 -1.85
N SER A 3 -7.79 -0.97 -2.53
CA SER A 3 -7.47 0.42 -2.74
C SER A 3 -6.46 0.55 -3.89
N TRP A 4 -6.17 1.78 -4.29
CA TRP A 4 -5.12 2.09 -5.24
C TRP A 4 -4.11 3.07 -4.65
N ALA A 5 -2.85 2.93 -5.02
CA ALA A 5 -1.74 3.77 -4.58
C ALA A 5 -1.79 5.15 -5.27
N ILE A 6 -2.91 5.85 -5.09
CA ILE A 6 -3.25 7.13 -5.70
C ILE A 6 -3.76 8.04 -4.60
N TRP A 7 -3.13 9.20 -4.42
CA TRP A 7 -3.52 10.21 -3.42
C TRP A 7 -3.74 11.58 -4.05
N ASP A 8 -4.32 12.48 -3.26
CA ASP A 8 -4.28 13.90 -3.57
C ASP A 8 -2.85 14.42 -3.56
N ILE A 9 -2.42 14.93 -4.72
CA ILE A 9 -1.11 15.56 -4.88
C ILE A 9 -1.25 16.99 -4.34
N PRO A 10 -0.40 17.40 -3.39
CA PRO A 10 -0.37 18.77 -2.89
C PRO A 10 -0.23 19.80 -4.02
N ASP A 11 -0.88 20.95 -3.88
CA ASP A 11 -0.78 22.10 -4.80
C ASP A 11 0.56 22.87 -4.62
N THR A 12 1.65 22.13 -4.53
CA THR A 12 3.01 22.65 -4.36
C THR A 12 3.92 21.84 -5.26
N ASP A 13 4.86 22.51 -5.93
CA ASP A 13 5.85 21.82 -6.75
C ASP A 13 6.73 20.88 -5.89
N LEU A 14 6.58 19.58 -6.14
CA LEU A 14 7.28 18.51 -5.43
C LEU A 14 8.59 18.07 -6.13
N THR A 15 8.88 18.60 -7.32
CA THR A 15 9.96 18.12 -8.21
C THR A 15 11.30 18.07 -7.48
N ASN A 16 11.69 19.18 -6.83
CA ASN A 16 12.96 19.31 -6.12
C ASN A 16 12.86 19.05 -4.61
N LYS A 17 11.74 18.48 -4.14
CA LYS A 17 11.53 18.18 -2.73
C LYS A 17 12.14 16.84 -2.36
N THR A 18 12.78 16.76 -1.20
CA THR A 18 13.22 15.47 -0.66
C THR A 18 11.99 14.61 -0.29
N PRO A 19 12.13 13.28 -0.23
CA PRO A 19 11.08 12.41 0.29
C PRO A 19 10.50 12.86 1.64
N GLU A 20 11.31 13.40 2.55
CA GLU A 20 10.85 13.89 3.86
C GLU A 20 10.01 15.17 3.71
N GLU A 21 10.42 16.10 2.85
CA GLU A 21 9.63 17.29 2.53
C GLU A 21 8.30 16.90 1.87
N ARG A 22 8.33 15.99 0.89
CA ARG A 22 7.12 15.43 0.24
C ARG A 22 6.19 14.83 1.29
N GLN A 23 6.73 14.06 2.26
CA GLN A 23 5.93 13.49 3.34
C GLN A 23 5.20 14.57 4.16
N LYS A 24 5.85 15.71 4.42
CA LYS A 24 5.19 16.83 5.10
C LYS A 24 4.05 17.38 4.24
N PHE A 25 4.30 17.67 2.96
CA PHE A 25 3.28 18.22 2.06
C PHE A 25 2.09 17.26 1.88
N PHE A 26 2.33 15.97 1.66
CA PHE A 26 1.26 14.97 1.60
C PHE A 26 0.50 14.87 2.92
N GLY A 27 1.18 14.96 4.07
CA GLY A 27 0.53 14.93 5.39
C GLY A 27 -0.34 16.15 5.68
N ASP A 28 0.08 17.33 5.24
CA ASP A 28 -0.69 18.58 5.34
C ASP A 28 -1.90 18.56 4.40
N ASN A 29 -1.73 18.04 3.18
CA ASN A 29 -2.78 17.88 2.18
C ASN A 29 -3.74 16.71 2.45
N TYR A 30 -3.38 15.79 3.37
CA TYR A 30 -4.11 14.54 3.54
C TYR A 30 -5.54 14.75 4.02
N ARG A 31 -6.49 14.27 3.22
CA ARG A 31 -7.93 14.24 3.52
C ARG A 31 -8.29 12.88 4.11
N PRO A 32 -8.65 12.79 5.41
CA PRO A 32 -9.05 11.53 6.01
C PRO A 32 -10.28 10.94 5.32
N ASN A 33 -10.31 9.60 5.18
CA ASN A 33 -11.43 8.85 4.62
C ASN A 33 -11.86 9.35 3.23
N HIS A 34 -10.88 9.68 2.39
CA HIS A 34 -11.07 10.12 1.03
C HIS A 34 -10.25 9.24 0.08
N PHE A 35 -10.68 9.16 -1.18
CA PHE A 35 -9.92 8.62 -2.30
C PHE A 35 -10.21 9.48 -3.55
N PRO A 36 -9.19 9.94 -4.28
CA PRO A 36 -9.36 10.76 -5.48
C PRO A 36 -9.80 9.90 -6.68
N SER A 37 -11.05 9.42 -6.65
CA SER A 37 -11.62 8.49 -7.63
C SER A 37 -11.53 8.97 -9.08
N GLU A 38 -11.53 10.29 -9.31
CA GLU A 38 -11.38 10.91 -10.62
C GLU A 38 -10.00 10.68 -11.25
N LYS A 39 -8.99 10.31 -10.45
CA LYS A 39 -7.64 9.95 -10.92
C LYS A 39 -7.49 8.48 -11.24
N LEU A 40 -8.46 7.65 -10.87
CA LEU A 40 -8.50 6.25 -11.24
C LEU A 40 -9.09 6.13 -12.65
N THR A 41 -8.47 5.32 -13.50
CA THR A 41 -9.01 5.06 -14.84
C THR A 41 -10.38 4.40 -14.75
N LYS A 42 -11.24 4.70 -15.72
CA LYS A 42 -12.57 4.08 -15.84
C LYS A 42 -12.49 2.62 -16.29
N ASP A 43 -11.42 2.25 -17.00
CA ASP A 43 -11.16 0.88 -17.44
C ASP A 43 -10.31 0.17 -16.38
N LEU A 44 -10.98 -0.38 -15.36
CA LEU A 44 -10.34 -1.05 -14.25
C LEU A 44 -9.74 -2.40 -14.64
N ASP A 45 -10.38 -3.12 -15.56
CA ASP A 45 -9.93 -4.43 -16.01
C ASP A 45 -8.58 -4.30 -16.74
N ALA A 46 -8.49 -3.38 -17.71
CA ALA A 46 -7.22 -3.10 -18.38
C ALA A 46 -6.15 -2.59 -17.40
N LYS A 47 -6.56 -1.82 -16.38
CA LYS A 47 -5.62 -1.35 -15.35
C LYS A 47 -5.05 -2.50 -14.53
N LEU A 48 -5.89 -3.41 -14.04
CA LEU A 48 -5.52 -4.58 -13.25
C LEU A 48 -4.60 -5.52 -14.05
N GLU A 49 -4.92 -5.77 -15.32
CA GLU A 49 -4.11 -6.59 -16.22
C GLU A 49 -2.72 -5.98 -16.48
N SER A 50 -2.62 -4.65 -16.53
CA SER A 50 -1.36 -3.93 -16.80
C SER A 50 -0.43 -3.77 -15.58
N LEU A 51 -0.87 -4.20 -14.40
CA LEU A 51 -0.10 -3.98 -13.17
C LEU A 51 1.25 -4.72 -13.23
N LYS A 52 2.31 -4.01 -12.86
CA LYS A 52 3.62 -4.63 -12.57
C LYS A 52 3.78 -4.94 -11.07
N TYR A 53 3.07 -4.20 -10.22
CA TYR A 53 3.23 -4.27 -8.77
C TYR A 53 1.88 -4.25 -8.05
N VAL A 54 1.81 -4.98 -6.94
CA VAL A 54 0.72 -4.95 -5.96
C VAL A 54 1.31 -4.64 -4.59
N ILE A 55 0.69 -3.77 -3.80
CA ILE A 55 1.13 -3.46 -2.44
C ILE A 55 0.30 -4.27 -1.44
N ALA A 56 0.98 -4.99 -0.55
CA ALA A 56 0.35 -5.85 0.44
C ALA A 56 0.55 -5.31 1.86
N GLY A 57 -0.54 -4.85 2.47
CA GLY A 57 -0.64 -4.57 3.90
C GLY A 57 -0.83 -5.85 4.71
N MET A 58 -0.66 -5.74 6.04
CA MET A 58 -0.84 -6.91 6.92
C MET A 58 -2.32 -7.21 7.14
N ASN A 59 -3.08 -6.19 7.54
CA ASN A 59 -4.48 -6.26 7.92
C ASN A 59 -5.10 -4.85 8.07
N PRO A 60 -6.43 -4.72 8.08
CA PRO A 60 -7.12 -3.42 8.16
C PRO A 60 -6.96 -2.65 9.49
N GLY A 61 -6.54 -3.32 10.57
CA GLY A 61 -6.53 -2.76 11.92
C GLY A 61 -7.92 -2.43 12.46
N ASN A 62 -7.98 -1.83 13.66
CA ASN A 62 -9.26 -1.44 14.29
C ASN A 62 -9.92 -0.23 13.60
N ALA A 63 -9.23 0.45 12.69
CA ALA A 63 -9.80 1.58 11.95
C ALA A 63 -10.91 1.15 10.99
N ALA A 64 -10.97 -0.13 10.63
CA ALA A 64 -12.01 -0.69 9.78
C ALA A 64 -13.40 -0.80 10.44
N ILE A 65 -13.49 -0.71 11.78
CA ILE A 65 -14.77 -0.85 12.51
C ILE A 65 -15.68 0.36 12.26
N ASP A 66 -15.10 1.56 12.14
CA ASP A 66 -15.82 2.83 11.99
C ASP A 66 -15.67 3.42 10.57
N GLN A 67 -15.27 2.60 9.60
CA GLN A 67 -15.05 3.10 8.23
C GLN A 67 -16.36 3.43 7.53
N VAL A 68 -16.35 4.52 6.77
CA VAL A 68 -17.44 4.93 5.89
C VAL A 68 -17.60 3.95 4.74
N ASN A 69 -18.84 3.76 4.29
CA ASN A 69 -19.18 2.87 3.17
C ASN A 69 -18.85 3.54 1.83
N GLU A 70 -17.57 3.65 1.52
CA GLU A 70 -17.04 4.14 0.25
C GLU A 70 -16.38 2.98 -0.52
N PRO A 71 -16.47 2.95 -1.87
CA PRO A 71 -15.86 1.88 -2.67
C PRO A 71 -14.34 1.77 -2.46
N PHE A 72 -13.67 2.91 -2.32
CA PHE A 72 -12.25 3.00 -2.03
C PHE A 72 -11.98 4.14 -1.05
N LEU A 73 -10.97 3.94 -0.21
CA LEU A 73 -10.32 4.98 0.59
C LEU A 73 -8.84 5.00 0.21
N ASN A 74 -8.09 6.00 0.69
CA ASN A 74 -6.62 5.94 0.66
C ASN A 74 -6.08 4.85 1.58
N PHE A 75 -6.26 3.60 1.17
CA PHE A 75 -6.06 2.39 1.95
C PHE A 75 -6.82 2.42 3.28
N HIS A 76 -6.15 2.50 4.43
CA HIS A 76 -6.82 2.54 5.73
C HIS A 76 -7.55 3.87 6.01
N GLY A 77 -7.31 4.90 5.20
CA GLY A 77 -8.15 6.10 5.06
C GLY A 77 -8.00 7.12 6.19
N ALA A 78 -8.00 6.69 7.44
CA ALA A 78 -7.89 7.59 8.58
C ALA A 78 -6.50 8.26 8.63
N LYS A 79 -6.45 9.56 8.97
CA LYS A 79 -5.15 10.27 9.07
C LYS A 79 -4.17 9.66 10.08
N LYS A 80 -4.69 8.97 11.11
CA LYS A 80 -3.88 8.24 12.10
C LYS A 80 -3.15 7.03 11.53
N SER A 81 -3.65 6.44 10.43
CA SER A 81 -3.00 5.35 9.69
C SER A 81 -1.68 5.80 9.06
N ALA A 82 -1.62 7.08 8.68
CA ALA A 82 -0.49 7.74 8.04
C ALA A 82 -0.16 7.22 6.63
N ASP A 83 -1.20 6.89 5.86
CA ASP A 83 -1.10 6.44 4.47
C ASP A 83 -0.37 7.49 3.59
N TYR A 84 -0.41 8.78 3.96
CA TYR A 84 0.37 9.86 3.32
C TYR A 84 1.89 9.65 3.35
N ARG A 85 2.41 8.88 4.31
CA ARG A 85 3.84 8.53 4.35
C ARG A 85 4.19 7.59 3.21
N LEU A 86 3.32 6.61 2.94
CA LEU A 86 3.46 5.74 1.79
C LEU A 86 3.33 6.54 0.49
N ALA A 87 2.34 7.45 0.40
CA ALA A 87 2.19 8.33 -0.77
C ALA A 87 3.49 9.08 -1.11
N ALA A 88 4.14 9.68 -0.12
CA ALA A 88 5.39 10.41 -0.31
C ALA A 88 6.55 9.53 -0.78
N ALA A 89 6.63 8.29 -0.30
CA ALA A 89 7.66 7.35 -0.71
C ALA A 89 7.43 6.85 -2.15
N LEU A 90 6.17 6.68 -2.57
CA LEU A 90 5.81 6.18 -3.89
C LEU A 90 5.75 7.28 -4.97
N TYR A 91 5.65 8.55 -4.57
CA TYR A 91 5.45 9.65 -5.50
C TYR A 91 6.57 9.73 -6.55
N GLY A 92 6.18 9.78 -7.82
CA GLY A 92 7.09 9.83 -8.97
C GLY A 92 7.68 8.48 -9.38
N THR A 93 7.26 7.37 -8.75
CA THR A 93 7.76 6.02 -9.06
C THR A 93 6.75 5.21 -9.86
N GLU A 94 7.20 4.14 -10.54
CA GLU A 94 6.30 3.24 -11.28
C GLU A 94 5.30 2.48 -10.37
N ILE A 95 5.54 2.46 -9.05
CA ILE A 95 4.64 1.83 -8.07
C ILE A 95 3.42 2.74 -7.78
N TRP A 96 3.48 4.02 -8.13
CA TRP A 96 2.33 4.90 -8.04
C TRP A 96 1.18 4.39 -8.94
N GLY A 97 -0.02 4.28 -8.38
CA GLY A 97 -1.18 3.72 -9.06
C GLY A 97 -1.26 2.19 -9.06
N SER A 98 -0.41 1.50 -8.30
CA SER A 98 -0.57 0.06 -8.02
C SER A 98 -1.81 -0.25 -7.20
N PHE A 99 -2.35 -1.45 -7.37
CA PHE A 99 -3.40 -1.98 -6.49
C PHE A 99 -2.83 -2.27 -5.11
N MET A 100 -3.65 -2.06 -4.07
CA MET A 100 -3.29 -2.28 -2.67
C MET A 100 -4.36 -3.10 -1.98
N THR A 101 -3.96 -4.11 -1.22
CA THR A 101 -4.88 -4.85 -0.35
C THR A 101 -4.16 -5.41 0.87
N ASP A 102 -4.92 -5.94 1.83
CA ASP A 102 -4.39 -6.55 3.06
C ASP A 102 -4.36 -8.08 2.91
N VAL A 103 -3.31 -8.72 3.44
CA VAL A 103 -3.17 -10.18 3.38
C VAL A 103 -4.15 -10.89 4.32
N SER A 104 -4.31 -10.39 5.55
CA SER A 104 -5.26 -10.98 6.51
C SER A 104 -6.50 -10.09 6.67
N SER A 105 -7.67 -10.71 6.75
CA SER A 105 -8.94 -10.04 7.07
C SER A 105 -9.12 -9.78 8.57
N THR A 106 -8.17 -10.19 9.41
CA THR A 106 -8.25 -10.04 10.87
C THR A 106 -8.31 -8.57 11.29
N ILE A 107 -9.38 -8.18 11.99
CA ILE A 107 -9.53 -6.84 12.58
C ILE A 107 -8.82 -6.81 13.95
N GLU A 108 -7.56 -6.39 13.96
CA GLU A 108 -6.76 -6.21 15.19
C GLU A 108 -5.68 -5.13 14.96
N SER A 109 -5.53 -4.20 15.89
CA SER A 109 -4.54 -3.12 15.81
C SER A 109 -3.12 -3.53 16.24
N LYS A 110 -3.00 -4.55 17.08
CA LYS A 110 -1.74 -5.03 17.64
C LYS A 110 -1.13 -6.10 16.74
N SER A 111 -0.11 -5.71 15.97
CA SER A 111 0.59 -6.61 15.04
C SER A 111 1.14 -7.89 15.67
N ASN A 112 1.47 -7.90 16.97
CA ASN A 112 1.96 -9.09 17.67
C ASN A 112 0.88 -10.14 17.95
N LYS A 113 -0.40 -9.77 17.87
CA LYS A 113 -1.53 -10.68 18.01
C LYS A 113 -2.00 -11.26 16.68
N ILE A 114 -1.49 -10.72 15.57
CA ILE A 114 -1.85 -11.18 14.23
C ILE A 114 -0.80 -12.19 13.78
N LYS A 115 -1.28 -13.35 13.36
CA LYS A 115 -0.50 -14.38 12.69
C LYS A 115 -1.09 -14.55 11.30
N ILE A 116 -0.33 -14.16 10.28
CA ILE A 116 -0.67 -14.48 8.89
C ILE A 116 -0.40 -15.98 8.71
N THR A 117 -1.45 -16.71 8.36
CA THR A 117 -1.42 -18.15 8.10
C THR A 117 -1.20 -18.43 6.61
N GLN A 118 -1.00 -19.70 6.26
CA GLN A 118 -0.97 -20.11 4.85
C GLN A 118 -2.32 -19.85 4.16
N ASP A 119 -3.44 -20.14 4.85
CA ASP A 119 -4.80 -19.90 4.34
C ASP A 119 -5.06 -18.40 4.07
N ASP A 120 -4.54 -17.49 4.90
CA ASP A 120 -4.60 -16.05 4.60
C ASP A 120 -3.89 -15.71 3.28
N VAL A 121 -2.70 -16.27 3.05
CA VAL A 121 -1.93 -16.02 1.81
C VAL A 121 -2.59 -16.67 0.60
N GLU A 122 -3.15 -17.87 0.73
CA GLU A 122 -3.90 -18.55 -0.33
C GLU A 122 -5.15 -17.76 -0.73
N LYS A 123 -5.89 -17.21 0.24
CA LYS A 123 -7.03 -16.34 -0.02
C LYS A 123 -6.61 -15.02 -0.68
N PHE A 124 -5.51 -14.43 -0.22
CA PHE A 124 -4.94 -13.24 -0.85
C PHE A 124 -4.55 -13.50 -2.32
N GLU A 125 -3.83 -14.60 -2.60
CA GLU A 125 -3.44 -14.99 -3.96
C GLU A 125 -4.65 -15.25 -4.84
N LYS A 126 -5.66 -15.95 -4.31
CA LYS A 126 -6.92 -16.22 -5.00
C LYS A 126 -7.67 -14.93 -5.32
N HIS A 127 -7.71 -13.97 -4.40
CA HIS A 127 -8.33 -12.66 -4.63
C HIS A 127 -7.64 -11.91 -5.78
N LEU A 128 -6.30 -11.91 -5.82
CA LEU A 128 -5.57 -11.31 -6.95
C LEU A 128 -5.89 -12.01 -8.28
N ASP A 129 -6.05 -13.33 -8.27
CA ASP A 129 -6.39 -14.11 -9.47
C ASP A 129 -7.82 -13.82 -9.94
N GLU A 130 -8.78 -13.72 -9.01
CA GLU A 130 -10.17 -13.37 -9.30
C GLU A 130 -10.31 -11.95 -9.88
N LEU A 131 -9.40 -11.05 -9.53
CA LEU A 131 -9.27 -9.72 -10.13
C LEU A 131 -8.53 -9.70 -11.47
N GLY A 132 -8.06 -10.85 -11.98
CA GLY A 132 -7.31 -10.93 -13.23
C GLY A 132 -5.89 -10.37 -13.16
N ILE A 133 -5.35 -10.13 -11.96
CA ILE A 133 -3.99 -9.60 -11.79
C ILE A 133 -2.99 -10.70 -12.16
N SER A 134 -2.03 -10.36 -13.03
CA SER A 134 -1.02 -11.31 -13.53
C SER A 134 -0.26 -12.06 -12.42
N LYS A 135 0.17 -13.28 -12.72
CA LYS A 135 1.07 -14.07 -11.85
C LYS A 135 2.50 -13.53 -11.85
N ASP A 136 2.86 -12.70 -12.83
CA ASP A 136 4.19 -12.12 -12.96
C ASP A 136 4.34 -10.81 -12.17
N VAL A 137 3.27 -10.31 -11.53
CA VAL A 137 3.37 -9.09 -10.71
C VAL A 137 4.27 -9.32 -9.50
N THR A 138 5.00 -8.27 -9.11
CA THR A 138 5.78 -8.29 -7.88
C THR A 138 4.95 -7.73 -6.72
N ILE A 139 4.81 -8.51 -5.65
CA ILE A 139 4.16 -8.07 -4.42
C ILE A 139 5.14 -7.25 -3.57
N ILE A 140 4.75 -6.03 -3.23
CA ILE A 140 5.46 -5.13 -2.32
C ILE A 140 4.87 -5.29 -0.93
N ALA A 141 5.51 -6.12 -0.11
CA ALA A 141 5.07 -6.39 1.25
C ALA A 141 5.46 -5.27 2.22
N LEU A 142 4.46 -4.74 2.93
CA LEU A 142 4.62 -3.70 3.92
C LEU A 142 5.05 -4.29 5.28
N GLY A 143 6.35 -4.26 5.55
CA GLY A 143 6.93 -4.67 6.83
C GLY A 143 7.32 -6.16 6.91
N THR A 144 8.08 -6.48 7.96
CA THR A 144 8.76 -7.79 8.09
C THR A 144 7.80 -8.97 8.22
N LYS A 145 6.69 -8.83 8.94
CA LYS A 145 5.74 -9.95 9.15
C LYS A 145 5.01 -10.33 7.88
N THR A 146 4.46 -9.33 7.19
CA THR A 146 3.81 -9.49 5.88
C THR A 146 4.78 -10.10 4.88
N PHE A 147 6.00 -9.57 4.80
CA PHE A 147 7.03 -10.12 3.93
C PHE A 147 7.38 -11.57 4.26
N ALA A 148 7.58 -11.92 5.53
CA ALA A 148 7.96 -13.28 5.91
C ALA A 148 6.87 -14.31 5.57
N ALA A 149 5.60 -13.94 5.74
CA ALA A 149 4.48 -14.81 5.40
C ALA A 149 4.34 -14.97 3.87
N LEU A 150 4.30 -13.85 3.13
CA LEU A 150 4.21 -13.88 1.67
C LEU A 150 5.41 -14.58 1.05
N LYS A 151 6.64 -14.29 1.48
CA LYS A 151 7.83 -14.96 0.94
C LYS A 151 7.82 -16.48 1.14
N LYS A 152 7.11 -16.96 2.14
CA LYS A 152 6.99 -18.39 2.44
C LYS A 152 5.89 -19.09 1.65
N PHE A 153 4.76 -18.41 1.41
CA PHE A 153 3.53 -19.06 0.92
C PHE A 153 2.99 -18.50 -0.39
N ALA A 154 3.41 -17.29 -0.81
CA ALA A 154 2.95 -16.66 -2.04
C ALA A 154 3.60 -17.33 -3.27
N ASN A 155 2.87 -17.32 -4.39
CA ASN A 155 3.32 -17.86 -5.66
C ASN A 155 4.00 -16.80 -6.54
N ARG A 156 3.78 -15.52 -6.22
CA ARG A 156 4.36 -14.36 -6.92
C ARG A 156 5.68 -13.92 -6.27
N ASP A 157 6.52 -13.16 -6.99
CA ASP A 157 7.71 -12.58 -6.36
C ASP A 157 7.30 -11.57 -5.27
N VAL A 158 8.10 -11.50 -4.22
CA VAL A 158 7.83 -10.66 -3.06
C VAL A 158 9.05 -9.82 -2.74
N LYS A 159 8.87 -8.51 -2.71
CA LYS A 159 9.85 -7.54 -2.19
C LYS A 159 9.32 -6.93 -0.89
N LYS A 160 10.24 -6.35 -0.11
CA LYS A 160 9.92 -5.75 1.18
C LYS A 160 10.24 -4.27 1.17
N ILE A 161 9.31 -3.47 1.67
CA ILE A 161 9.60 -2.12 2.16
C ILE A 161 9.22 -2.02 3.63
N TYR A 162 9.66 -0.96 4.31
CA TYR A 162 9.22 -0.71 5.68
C TYR A 162 7.74 -0.37 5.74
N HIS A 163 7.11 -0.69 6.87
CA HIS A 163 5.71 -0.37 7.10
C HIS A 163 5.56 1.09 7.57
N TYR A 164 4.60 1.81 7.00
CA TYR A 164 4.45 3.26 7.14
C TYR A 164 3.81 3.76 8.45
N SER A 165 3.34 2.86 9.31
CA SER A 165 2.80 3.23 10.63
C SER A 165 3.68 4.23 11.41
N ARG A 166 3.04 5.21 12.04
CA ARG A 166 3.69 6.19 12.93
C ARG A 166 4.40 5.56 14.13
N SER A 167 4.04 4.33 14.51
CA SER A 167 4.71 3.58 15.57
C SER A 167 6.13 3.12 15.22
N ASN A 168 6.48 3.14 13.93
CA ASN A 168 7.77 2.64 13.45
C ASN A 168 8.80 3.76 13.40
N GLY A 169 9.61 3.88 14.46
CA GLY A 169 10.68 4.89 14.55
C GLY A 169 11.81 4.71 13.53
N TRP A 170 11.89 3.56 12.86
CA TRP A 170 12.84 3.30 11.77
C TRP A 170 12.33 3.73 10.40
N TRP A 171 11.08 4.19 10.28
CA TRP A 171 10.61 4.79 9.03
C TRP A 171 11.26 6.16 8.83
N LYS A 172 11.92 6.30 7.69
CA LYS A 172 12.38 7.56 7.10
C LYS A 172 11.96 7.52 5.63
N ALA A 173 11.29 8.55 5.13
CA ALA A 173 10.75 8.53 3.77
C ALA A 173 11.88 8.41 2.74
N GLU A 174 13.05 9.00 2.96
CA GLU A 174 14.24 8.84 2.12
C GLU A 174 14.70 7.39 2.06
N LYS A 175 14.74 6.71 3.22
CA LYS A 175 15.15 5.31 3.28
C LYS A 175 14.17 4.42 2.53
N VAL A 176 12.87 4.65 2.68
CA VAL A 176 11.85 3.83 2.03
C VAL A 176 11.76 4.13 0.55
N HIS A 177 11.92 5.38 0.14
CA HIS A 177 12.06 5.75 -1.27
C HIS A 177 13.28 5.07 -1.89
N GLY A 178 14.42 5.02 -1.19
CA GLY A 178 15.58 4.22 -1.63
C GLY A 178 15.28 2.72 -1.77
N GLN A 179 14.48 2.13 -0.86
CA GLN A 179 14.04 0.74 -1.01
C GLN A 179 13.16 0.52 -2.25
N ILE A 180 12.38 1.54 -2.64
CA ILE A 180 11.55 1.50 -3.84
C ILE A 180 12.44 1.58 -5.08
N GLU A 181 13.38 2.52 -5.14
CA GLU A 181 14.35 2.63 -6.24
C GLU A 181 15.17 1.34 -6.40
N ASP A 182 15.60 0.71 -5.30
CA ASP A 182 16.31 -0.58 -5.32
C ASP A 182 15.45 -1.74 -5.88
N ILE A 183 14.12 -1.64 -5.77
CA ILE A 183 13.18 -2.62 -6.33
C ILE A 183 12.98 -2.37 -7.82
N LEU A 184 12.94 -1.10 -8.25
CA LEU A 184 12.71 -0.72 -9.65
C LEU A 184 13.94 -0.92 -10.55
N ASN A 185 15.15 -0.83 -9.99
CA ASN A 185 16.41 -0.96 -10.73
C ASN A 185 16.91 -2.42 -10.87
N LYS A 186 16.04 -3.42 -10.67
CA LYS A 186 16.38 -4.85 -10.73
C LYS A 186 15.48 -5.60 -11.70
#